data_AF-A0A821I3P4-F1
#
_entry.id   AF-A0A821I3P4-F1
#
_cell.length_a   1.000
_cell.length_b   1.000
_cell.length_c   1.000
_cell.angle_alpha   90.00
_cell.angle_beta   90.00
_cell.angle_gamma   90.00
#
_symmetry.space_group_name_H-M   'P 1'
#
loop_
_entity.id
_entity.type
_entity.pdbx_description
1 polymer ?
#
loop_
_entity_poly.entity_id
_entity_poly.type
_entity_poly.pdbx_seq_one_letter_code
_entity_poly.pdbx_strand_id
1 'polypeptide(L)'
;MLWGGLTSKGLIPATPLFIDEFLNQYEWRKDEKKTMNGGRYIDLFNNVAKSAVKQLFPNDDYIFQDDTSRIYRTPVVRKFVEENISERIEVSD
;
A
#
# COMPACT_ATOMS: atom_id res chain seq x y z
N MET A 1 -0.48 4.76 -12.03
CA MET A 1 -1.42 4.37 -10.95
C MET A 1 -0.68 3.36 -10.11
N LEU A 2 -0.73 3.52 -8.80
CA LEU A 2 -0.06 2.63 -7.85
C LEU A 2 -1.14 2.07 -6.94
N TRP A 3 -1.62 0.91 -7.33
CA TRP A 3 -2.70 0.21 -6.67
C TRP A 3 -2.11 -0.83 -5.72
N GLY A 4 -2.22 -0.51 -4.44
CA GLY A 4 -2.15 -1.48 -3.35
C GLY A 4 -3.50 -1.40 -2.65
N GLY A 5 -4.48 -2.13 -3.14
CA GLY A 5 -5.84 -2.12 -2.61
C GLY A 5 -5.91 -2.99 -1.36
N LEU A 6 -6.40 -2.46 -0.25
CA LEU A 6 -6.73 -3.26 0.92
C LEU A 6 -8.23 -3.56 0.88
N THR A 7 -8.59 -4.84 0.83
CA THR A 7 -9.97 -5.32 0.61
C THR A 7 -10.42 -6.19 1.76
N SER A 8 -11.68 -6.12 2.19
CA SER A 8 -12.22 -7.17 3.06
C SER A 8 -12.61 -8.36 2.17
N LYS A 9 -11.98 -9.52 2.39
CA LYS A 9 -12.36 -10.81 1.78
C LYS A 9 -12.28 -10.89 0.23
N GLY A 10 -11.41 -10.11 -0.42
CA GLY A 10 -11.16 -10.25 -1.86
C GLY A 10 -12.28 -9.75 -2.77
N LEU A 11 -13.30 -9.10 -2.20
CA LEU A 11 -14.28 -8.30 -2.91
C LEU A 11 -13.86 -6.84 -2.79
N ILE A 12 -13.94 -6.06 -3.87
CA ILE A 12 -13.67 -4.61 -3.82
C ILE A 12 -14.52 -4.03 -2.69
N PRO A 13 -13.92 -3.53 -1.60
CA PRO A 13 -14.67 -3.08 -0.45
C PRO A 13 -15.53 -1.89 -0.88
N ALA A 14 -16.63 -1.64 -0.16
CA ALA A 14 -17.37 -0.39 -0.32
C ALA A 14 -16.49 0.85 -0.08
N THR A 15 -15.36 0.68 0.61
CA THR A 15 -14.41 1.73 0.98
C THR A 15 -12.96 1.30 0.68
N PRO A 16 -12.52 1.30 -0.59
CA PRO A 16 -11.13 1.01 -0.93
C PRO A 16 -10.22 2.13 -0.41
N LEU A 17 -9.04 1.75 0.08
CA LEU A 17 -7.94 2.70 0.33
C LEU A 17 -6.95 2.59 -0.82
N PHE A 18 -6.65 3.72 -1.46
CA PHE A 18 -5.65 3.77 -2.52
C PHE A 18 -4.38 4.46 -2.03
N ILE A 19 -3.24 3.75 -2.11
CA ILE A 19 -1.96 4.27 -1.63
C ILE A 19 -1.54 5.56 -2.35
N ASP A 20 -1.92 5.75 -3.61
CA ASP A 20 -1.64 6.96 -4.35
C ASP A 20 -2.48 8.18 -3.93
N GLU A 21 -3.65 8.00 -3.30
CA GLU A 21 -4.41 9.10 -2.68
C GLU A 21 -3.62 9.79 -1.56
N PHE A 22 -2.72 9.04 -0.92
CA PHE A 22 -1.86 9.56 0.16
C PHE A 22 -0.56 10.19 -0.35
N LEU A 23 -0.24 10.11 -1.66
CA LEU A 23 0.97 10.74 -2.23
C LEU A 23 1.00 12.26 -2.06
N ASN A 24 -0.17 12.90 -1.99
CA ASN A 24 -0.31 14.33 -1.78
C ASN A 24 0.03 14.76 -0.35
N GLN A 25 0.08 13.81 0.60
CA GLN A 25 0.44 14.06 1.99
C GLN A 25 1.95 14.00 2.24
N TYR A 26 2.73 13.55 1.25
CA TYR A 26 4.18 13.48 1.37
C TYR A 26 4.82 14.84 1.09
N GLU A 27 5.71 15.31 1.96
CA GLU A 27 6.48 16.52 1.70
C GLU A 27 7.54 16.23 0.64
N TRP A 28 7.33 16.76 -0.57
CA TRP A 28 8.27 16.66 -1.67
C TRP A 28 9.31 17.77 -1.59
N ARG A 29 10.60 17.43 -1.67
CA ARG A 29 11.62 18.47 -1.88
C ARG A 29 11.41 19.13 -3.23
N LYS A 30 11.71 20.44 -3.31
CA LYS A 30 11.41 21.30 -4.46
C LYS A 30 11.95 20.78 -5.80
N ASP A 31 13.05 20.03 -5.76
CA ASP A 31 13.76 19.50 -6.95
C ASP A 31 13.62 17.97 -7.09
N GLU A 32 12.75 17.35 -6.31
CA GLU A 32 12.58 15.89 -6.28
C GLU A 32 11.45 15.46 -7.21
N LYS A 33 11.71 14.47 -8.07
CA LYS A 33 10.65 13.87 -8.89
C LYS A 33 9.60 13.23 -7.99
N LYS A 34 8.33 13.63 -8.17
CA LYS A 34 7.14 13.05 -7.52
C LYS A 34 6.87 11.63 -8.00
N THR A 35 7.74 10.71 -7.63
CA THR A 35 7.70 9.31 -8.05
C THR A 35 7.71 8.43 -6.82
N MET A 36 6.85 7.43 -6.75
CA MET A 36 6.90 6.47 -5.65
C MET A 36 8.11 5.54 -5.83
N ASN A 37 8.83 5.28 -4.73
CA ASN A 37 9.83 4.22 -4.65
C ASN A 37 9.54 3.33 -3.44
N GLY A 38 10.26 2.21 -3.29
CA GLY A 38 9.99 1.26 -2.22
C GLY A 38 10.11 1.84 -0.81
N GLY A 39 11.10 2.73 -0.56
CA GLY A 39 11.24 3.40 0.74
C GLY A 39 10.07 4.33 1.04
N ARG A 40 9.68 5.17 0.08
CA ARG A 40 8.53 6.08 0.22
C ARG A 40 7.22 5.32 0.41
N TYR A 41 7.07 4.18 -0.24
CA TYR A 41 5.92 3.30 -0.04
C TYR A 41 5.83 2.82 1.41
N ILE A 42 6.95 2.35 1.97
CA ILE A 42 7.02 1.87 3.36
C ILE A 42 6.75 3.01 4.34
N ASP A 43 7.33 4.18 4.12
CA ASP A 43 7.08 5.36 4.95
C ASP A 43 5.61 5.75 4.94
N LEU A 44 4.99 5.81 3.76
CA LEU A 44 3.59 6.17 3.59
C LEU A 44 2.68 5.12 4.23
N PHE A 45 3.00 3.83 4.08
CA PHE A 45 2.25 2.79 4.74
C PHE A 45 2.33 2.96 6.26
N ASN A 46 3.52 3.09 6.84
CA ASN A 46 3.69 3.16 8.29
C ASN A 46 3.07 4.42 8.91
N ASN A 47 3.23 5.57 8.27
CA ASN A 47 2.82 6.85 8.83
C ASN A 47 1.35 7.18 8.56
N VAL A 48 0.78 6.64 7.47
CA VAL A 48 -0.55 7.04 7.00
C VAL A 48 -1.46 5.83 6.88
N ALA A 49 -1.12 4.88 5.99
CA ALA A 49 -2.04 3.79 5.66
C ALA A 49 -2.34 2.93 6.89
N LYS A 50 -1.34 2.48 7.64
CA LYS A 50 -1.47 1.56 8.78
C LYS A 50 -2.51 2.01 9.81
N SER A 51 -2.60 3.31 10.08
CA SER A 51 -3.62 3.84 11.00
C SER A 51 -5.03 3.75 10.38
N ALA A 52 -5.19 4.16 9.12
CA ALA A 52 -6.45 4.08 8.40
C ALA A 52 -6.92 2.62 8.22
N VAL A 53 -5.99 1.71 7.93
CA VAL A 53 -6.24 0.26 7.84
C VAL A 53 -6.77 -0.26 9.16
N LYS A 54 -6.12 0.06 10.28
CA LYS A 54 -6.57 -0.37 11.60
C LYS A 54 -7.94 0.20 11.99
N GLN A 55 -8.28 1.40 11.51
CA GLN A 55 -9.60 1.99 11.73
C GLN A 55 -10.70 1.29 10.91
N LEU A 56 -10.42 0.94 9.66
CA LEU A 56 -11.37 0.27 8.77
C LEU A 56 -11.48 -1.24 9.05
N PHE A 57 -10.37 -1.86 9.44
CA PHE A 57 -10.22 -3.30 9.66
C PHE A 57 -9.56 -3.56 11.03
N PRO A 58 -10.25 -3.25 12.14
CA PRO A 58 -9.67 -3.37 13.49
C PRO A 58 -9.34 -4.80 13.92
N ASN A 59 -9.87 -5.80 13.21
CA ASN A 59 -9.61 -7.22 13.45
C ASN A 59 -8.59 -7.81 12.46
N ASP A 60 -7.90 -6.97 11.68
CA ASP A 60 -6.98 -7.37 10.61
C ASP A 60 -7.62 -8.33 9.58
N ASP A 61 -8.91 -8.15 9.30
CA ASP A 61 -9.71 -8.97 8.37
C ASP A 61 -9.67 -8.45 6.92
N TYR A 62 -8.49 -7.98 6.51
CA TYR A 62 -8.25 -7.43 5.19
C TYR A 62 -7.25 -8.29 4.39
N ILE A 63 -7.37 -8.20 3.09
CA ILE A 63 -6.50 -8.81 2.08
C ILE A 63 -5.87 -7.68 1.29
N PHE A 64 -4.55 -7.67 1.26
CA PHE A 64 -3.79 -6.73 0.44
C PHE A 64 -3.69 -7.25 -1.00
N GLN A 65 -3.94 -6.39 -1.97
CA GLN A 65 -3.86 -6.73 -3.39
C GLN A 65 -2.97 -5.73 -4.12
N ASP A 66 -1.92 -6.24 -4.77
CA ASP A 66 -1.01 -5.44 -5.60
C ASP A 66 -1.52 -5.28 -7.03
N ASP A 67 -1.04 -4.25 -7.74
CA ASP A 67 -1.07 -4.21 -9.21
C ASP A 67 0.23 -4.71 -9.86
N THR A 68 0.30 -4.52 -11.17
CA THR A 68 1.47 -4.83 -12.01
C THR A 68 2.63 -3.84 -11.84
N SER A 69 2.56 -2.90 -10.88
CA SER A 69 3.64 -1.94 -10.64
C SER A 69 4.90 -2.61 -10.11
N ARG A 70 6.04 -2.15 -10.63
CA ARG A 70 7.36 -2.70 -10.28
C ARG A 70 7.74 -2.47 -8.83
N ILE A 71 7.13 -1.51 -8.12
CA ILE A 71 7.52 -1.21 -6.75
C ILE A 71 7.24 -2.38 -5.79
N TYR A 72 6.12 -3.09 -5.99
CA TYR A 72 5.69 -4.23 -5.18
C TYR A 72 6.58 -5.46 -5.35
N ARG A 73 7.40 -5.45 -6.40
CA ARG A 73 8.37 -6.49 -6.74
C ARG A 73 9.78 -6.15 -6.23
N THR A 74 9.99 -4.95 -5.66
CA THR A 74 11.30 -4.61 -5.07
C THR A 74 11.53 -5.42 -3.78
N PRO A 75 12.77 -5.86 -3.48
CA PRO A 75 13.06 -6.66 -2.29
C PRO A 75 12.63 -5.98 -0.98
N VAL A 76 12.76 -4.66 -0.91
CA VAL A 76 12.42 -3.89 0.29
C VAL A 76 10.91 -3.87 0.55
N VAL A 77 10.09 -3.72 -0.49
CA VAL A 77 8.62 -3.70 -0.35
C VAL A 77 8.10 -5.11 -0.10
N ARG A 78 8.63 -6.13 -0.79
CA ARG A 78 8.24 -7.53 -0.55
C ARG A 78 8.44 -7.92 0.91
N LYS A 79 9.65 -7.70 1.43
CA LYS A 79 9.97 -7.97 2.83
C LYS A 79 9.04 -7.21 3.78
N PHE A 80 8.79 -5.93 3.50
CA PHE A 80 7.89 -5.12 4.31
C PHE A 80 6.46 -5.67 4.34
N VAL A 81 5.93 -6.06 3.18
CA VAL A 81 4.59 -6.63 3.05
C VAL A 81 4.51 -7.98 3.78
N GLU A 82 5.48 -8.87 3.58
CA GLU A 82 5.57 -10.17 4.28
C GLU A 82 5.61 -10.01 5.81
N GLU A 83 6.24 -8.95 6.34
CA GLU A 83 6.35 -8.70 7.77
C GLU A 83 5.10 -8.02 8.39
N ASN A 84 4.26 -7.36 7.60
CA ASN A 84 3.17 -6.51 8.11
C ASN A 84 1.77 -6.90 7.63
N ILE A 85 1.68 -7.74 6.60
CA ILE A 85 0.43 -8.11 5.95
C ILE A 85 0.26 -9.63 6.04
N SER A 86 -0.82 -10.06 6.69
CA SER A 86 -1.15 -11.48 6.90
C SER A 86 -1.64 -12.18 5.64
N GLU A 87 -2.41 -11.49 4.80
CA GLU A 87 -3.04 -12.05 3.61
C GLU A 87 -2.83 -11.14 2.39
N ARG A 88 -2.35 -11.74 1.29
CA ARG A 88 -1.97 -11.01 0.07
C ARG A 88 -2.40 -11.76 -1.18
N ILE A 89 -2.99 -11.04 -2.13
CA ILE A 89 -3.20 -11.47 -3.52
C ILE A 89 -2.13 -10.81 -4.38
N GLU A 90 -1.18 -11.60 -4.87
CA GLU A 90 -0.21 -11.14 -5.85
C GLU A 90 -0.82 -11.22 -7.26
N VAL A 91 -0.80 -10.10 -8.00
CA VAL A 91 -1.13 -10.11 -9.43
C VAL A 91 0.14 -10.42 -10.21
N SER A 92 0.17 -11.60 -10.83
CA SER A 92 1.20 -12.02 -11.78
C SER A 92 1.07 -11.22 -13.09
N ASP A 93 2.21 -10.91 -13.71
CA ASP A 93 2.27 -10.28 -15.04
C ASP A 93 1.77 -11.21 -16.16
#